data_AF-A0A9E0Y0K7-F1
#
_entry.id   AF-A0A9E0Y0K7-F1
#
_cell.length_a   1.000
_cell.length_b   1.000
_cell.length_c   1.000
_cell.angle_alpha   90.00
_cell.angle_beta   90.00
_cell.angle_gamma   90.00
#
_symmetry.space_group_name_H-M   'P 1'
#
loop_
_entity.id
_entity.type
_entity.pdbx_description
1 polymer ?
#
loop_
_entity_poly.entity_id
_entity_poly.type
_entity_poly.pdbx_seq_one_letter_code
_entity_poly.pdbx_strand_id
1 'polypeptide(L)'
;MKLHKLLVFMLVFSLAVMTSHKVFAQDEPTEMTMEDWQKMMDEYTAKKDQLTIQLNNLNTEIDGLKKSNADKDAALTKAESDLYAAVGSTKSGVADYRKDFEATEKMINSKSGNVADARKKFDALKASKVRCLPEFWDRFNAMEKKLLDWEKPVEPPKSNKYTVVKGDCLWKIAGKKEIYGNPRMWPVLWDANKTVTLDPKAPKNTKTKITNPNLIYPGQQLVVPTLTDKMKKDAMMMKNKWMKKRTKKSDTTTDTKKDEKKDMKKDEKKDMKKDTKKDEKKDMKKDEKKDVKKDAPKDVKKDAPKDVKKDEKKK
;
A
#
# COMPACT_ATOMS: atom_id res chain seq x y z
N MET A 1 20.85 -31.46 -20.10
CA MET A 1 20.00 -32.61 -20.50
C MET A 1 20.16 -33.69 -19.44
N LYS A 2 19.04 -34.26 -18.95
CA LYS A 2 18.97 -34.89 -17.63
C LYS A 2 19.61 -36.30 -17.59
N LEU A 3 20.12 -36.68 -16.42
CA LEU A 3 20.85 -37.91 -16.05
C LEU A 3 20.28 -39.22 -16.63
N HIS A 4 18.96 -39.30 -16.79
CA HIS A 4 18.26 -40.46 -17.35
C HIS A 4 18.73 -40.86 -18.77
N LYS A 5 19.18 -39.90 -19.61
CA LYS A 5 19.68 -40.21 -20.95
C LYS A 5 21.07 -40.85 -20.92
N LEU A 6 21.85 -40.56 -19.87
CA LEU A 6 23.19 -41.10 -19.67
C LEU A 6 23.13 -42.52 -19.09
N LEU A 7 22.17 -42.80 -18.20
CA LEU A 7 21.93 -44.14 -17.66
C LEU A 7 21.39 -45.12 -18.71
N VAL A 8 20.48 -44.69 -19.58
CA VAL A 8 19.99 -45.54 -20.68
C VAL A 8 21.11 -45.85 -21.68
N PHE A 9 22.00 -44.89 -21.95
CA PHE A 9 23.14 -45.11 -22.84
C PHE A 9 24.15 -46.12 -22.26
N MET A 10 24.42 -46.04 -20.96
CA MET A 10 25.30 -46.98 -20.25
C MET A 10 24.73 -48.40 -20.20
N LEU A 11 23.41 -48.56 -20.07
CA LEU A 11 22.75 -49.87 -20.01
C LEU A 11 22.63 -50.54 -21.39
N VAL A 12 22.49 -49.76 -22.46
CA VAL A 12 22.55 -50.26 -23.84
C VAL A 12 24.00 -50.64 -24.22
N PHE A 13 24.98 -49.87 -23.73
CA PHE A 13 26.40 -50.16 -23.95
C PHE A 13 26.85 -51.43 -23.22
N SER A 14 26.34 -51.71 -22.01
CA SER A 14 26.69 -52.94 -21.28
C SER A 14 26.03 -54.19 -21.87
N LEU A 15 24.84 -54.08 -22.46
CA LEU A 15 24.14 -55.22 -23.07
C LEU A 15 24.73 -55.62 -24.44
N ALA A 16 25.31 -54.65 -25.17
CA ALA A 16 26.01 -54.90 -26.44
C ALA A 16 27.34 -55.65 -26.25
N VAL A 17 27.99 -55.50 -25.09
CA VAL A 17 29.29 -56.13 -24.80
C VAL A 17 29.14 -57.62 -24.41
N MET A 18 27.97 -58.07 -23.95
CA MET A 18 27.79 -59.44 -23.44
C MET A 18 27.20 -60.46 -24.44
N THR A 19 26.84 -60.06 -25.66
CA THR A 19 26.18 -60.97 -26.64
C THR A 19 27.11 -61.56 -27.70
N SER A 20 28.41 -61.27 -27.67
CA SER A 20 29.34 -61.73 -28.72
C SER A 20 30.35 -62.74 -28.22
N HIS A 21 29.92 -63.95 -27.89
CA HIS A 21 30.82 -65.11 -27.83
C HIS A 21 30.18 -66.32 -28.47
N LYS A 22 30.68 -66.73 -29.64
CA LYS A 22 31.10 -68.11 -29.94
C LYS A 22 31.95 -68.21 -31.24
N VAL A 23 33.16 -68.73 -31.03
CA VAL A 23 33.88 -69.77 -31.80
C VAL A 23 34.75 -69.33 -33.01
N PHE A 24 36.07 -69.37 -32.75
CA PHE A 24 37.18 -69.79 -33.63
C PHE A 24 37.06 -69.50 -35.13
N ALA A 25 37.65 -68.38 -35.55
CA ALA A 25 38.38 -68.25 -36.80
C ALA A 25 39.68 -67.49 -36.49
N GLN A 26 40.75 -67.94 -37.10
CA GLN A 26 42.12 -67.47 -36.96
C GLN A 26 42.27 -66.07 -37.58
N ASP A 27 41.99 -65.01 -36.82
CA ASP A 27 42.39 -63.64 -37.14
C ASP A 27 43.38 -63.19 -36.06
N GLU A 28 44.66 -63.08 -36.43
CA GLU A 28 45.68 -62.49 -35.57
C GLU A 28 45.24 -61.08 -35.13
N PRO A 29 45.49 -60.68 -33.87
CA PRO A 29 45.31 -59.30 -33.49
C PRO A 29 46.23 -58.50 -34.41
N THR A 30 45.69 -57.66 -35.28
CA THR A 30 46.50 -56.73 -36.06
C THR A 30 47.20 -55.82 -35.06
N GLU A 31 48.40 -56.20 -34.64
CA GLU A 31 49.26 -55.40 -33.79
C GLU A 31 49.41 -54.06 -34.50
N MET A 32 48.97 -52.99 -33.84
CA MET A 32 49.11 -51.63 -34.35
C MET A 32 50.57 -51.48 -34.76
N THR A 33 50.83 -51.30 -36.05
CA THR A 33 52.20 -51.33 -36.54
C THR A 33 52.99 -50.24 -35.83
N MET A 34 54.29 -50.45 -35.62
CA MET A 34 55.15 -49.45 -34.95
C MET A 34 55.01 -48.06 -35.60
N GLU A 35 54.79 -48.04 -36.90
CA GLU A 35 54.55 -46.84 -37.70
C GLU A 35 53.19 -46.17 -37.40
N ASP A 36 52.11 -46.94 -37.28
CA ASP A 36 50.79 -46.44 -36.86
C ASP A 36 50.82 -45.88 -35.44
N TRP A 37 51.52 -46.56 -34.52
CA TRP A 37 51.70 -46.07 -33.15
C TRP A 37 52.45 -44.74 -33.11
N GLN A 38 53.55 -44.64 -33.89
CA GLN A 38 54.36 -43.44 -33.94
C GLN A 38 53.57 -42.26 -34.52
N LYS A 39 52.78 -42.50 -35.59
CA LYS A 39 51.87 -41.50 -36.16
C LYS A 39 50.82 -41.01 -35.15
N MET A 40 50.25 -41.91 -34.36
CA MET A 40 49.31 -41.55 -33.29
C MET A 40 49.98 -40.72 -32.20
N MET A 41 51.22 -41.06 -31.82
CA MET A 41 51.98 -40.33 -30.81
C MET A 41 52.33 -38.91 -31.29
N ASP A 42 52.73 -38.76 -32.55
CA ASP A 42 52.99 -37.47 -33.18
C ASP A 42 51.71 -36.61 -33.24
N GLU A 43 50.57 -37.21 -33.61
CA GLU A 43 49.28 -36.52 -33.64
C GLU A 43 48.84 -36.05 -32.25
N TYR A 44 48.96 -36.90 -31.23
CA TYR A 44 48.63 -36.52 -29.85
C TYR A 44 49.56 -35.44 -29.30
N THR A 45 50.84 -35.50 -29.66
CA THR A 45 51.82 -34.46 -29.30
C THR A 45 51.44 -33.12 -29.94
N ALA A 46 51.13 -33.13 -31.24
CA ALA A 46 50.68 -31.93 -31.95
C ALA A 46 49.39 -31.34 -31.35
N LYS A 47 48.40 -32.19 -30.99
CA LYS A 47 47.17 -31.74 -30.31
C LYS A 47 47.45 -31.14 -28.95
N LYS A 48 48.35 -31.75 -28.15
CA LYS A 48 48.76 -31.22 -26.85
C LYS A 48 49.41 -29.85 -26.99
N ASP A 49 50.29 -29.68 -27.97
CA ASP A 49 50.98 -28.41 -28.22
C ASP A 49 49.97 -27.33 -28.66
N GLN A 50 49.05 -27.68 -29.56
CA GLN A 50 47.98 -26.79 -29.99
C GLN A 50 47.08 -26.36 -28.82
N LEU A 51 46.62 -27.29 -27.99
CA LEU A 51 45.81 -26.98 -26.81
C LEU A 51 46.59 -26.12 -25.80
N THR A 52 47.89 -26.35 -25.65
CA THR A 52 48.75 -25.54 -24.77
C THR A 52 48.87 -24.10 -25.29
N ILE A 53 49.04 -23.91 -26.60
CA ILE A 53 49.02 -22.59 -27.24
C ILE A 53 47.67 -21.90 -27.03
N GLN A 54 46.55 -22.62 -27.25
CA GLN A 54 45.21 -22.07 -27.03
C GLN A 54 44.99 -21.65 -25.57
N LEU A 55 45.43 -22.46 -24.61
CA LEU A 55 45.34 -22.14 -23.18
C LEU A 55 46.13 -20.86 -22.87
N ASN A 56 47.37 -20.75 -23.36
CA ASN A 56 48.19 -19.56 -23.15
C ASN A 56 47.58 -18.30 -23.77
N ASN A 57 47.00 -18.42 -24.98
CA ASN A 57 46.29 -17.32 -25.63
C ASN A 57 45.05 -16.89 -24.83
N LEU A 58 44.23 -17.84 -24.40
CA LEU A 58 43.04 -17.56 -23.58
C LEU A 58 43.41 -16.92 -22.24
N ASN A 59 44.48 -17.37 -21.58
CA ASN A 59 44.97 -16.75 -20.35
C ASN A 59 45.40 -15.29 -20.58
N THR A 60 46.11 -15.04 -21.69
CA THR A 60 46.54 -13.69 -22.07
C THR A 60 45.33 -12.78 -22.33
N GLU A 61 44.31 -13.29 -23.01
CA GLU A 61 43.05 -12.57 -23.25
C GLU A 61 42.31 -12.28 -21.93
N ILE A 62 42.21 -13.26 -21.04
CA ILE A 62 41.60 -13.11 -19.71
C ILE A 62 42.29 -12.00 -18.92
N ASP A 63 43.63 -11.99 -18.90
CA ASP A 63 44.38 -10.97 -18.17
C ASP A 63 44.25 -9.59 -18.81
N GLY A 64 44.20 -9.52 -20.15
CA GLY A 64 43.86 -8.30 -20.88
C GLY A 64 42.46 -7.76 -20.53
N LEU A 65 41.45 -8.63 -20.48
CA LEU A 65 40.08 -8.26 -20.10
C LEU A 65 39.98 -7.80 -18.64
N LYS A 66 40.65 -8.50 -17.71
CA LYS A 66 40.73 -8.07 -16.29
C LYS A 66 41.31 -6.67 -16.18
N LYS A 67 42.41 -6.39 -16.89
CA LYS A 67 43.02 -5.06 -16.91
C LYS A 67 42.06 -4.01 -17.49
N SER A 68 41.41 -4.32 -18.62
CA SER A 68 40.43 -3.41 -19.22
C SER A 68 39.26 -3.09 -18.29
N ASN A 69 38.76 -4.08 -17.53
CA ASN A 69 37.71 -3.84 -16.54
C ASN A 69 38.20 -2.95 -15.40
N ALA A 70 39.39 -3.22 -14.86
CA ALA A 70 39.98 -2.39 -13.81
C ALA A 70 40.19 -0.93 -14.27
N ASP A 71 40.66 -0.73 -15.51
CA ASP A 71 40.85 0.61 -16.09
C ASP A 71 39.50 1.33 -16.28
N LYS A 72 38.46 0.62 -16.73
CA LYS A 72 37.10 1.18 -16.87
C LYS A 72 36.47 1.52 -15.52
N ASP A 73 36.65 0.68 -14.50
CA ASP A 73 36.17 0.94 -13.15
C ASP A 73 36.89 2.17 -12.53
N ALA A 74 38.20 2.28 -12.75
CA ALA A 74 38.97 3.46 -12.36
C ALA A 74 38.50 4.72 -13.11
N ALA A 75 38.22 4.62 -14.41
CA ALA A 75 37.68 5.73 -15.20
C ALA A 75 36.27 6.16 -14.74
N LEU A 76 35.40 5.19 -14.42
CA LEU A 76 34.05 5.47 -13.90
C LEU A 76 34.10 6.17 -12.54
N THR A 77 34.88 5.65 -11.60
CA THR A 77 35.03 6.25 -10.27
C THR A 77 35.60 7.66 -10.35
N LYS A 78 36.55 7.91 -11.27
CA LYS A 78 37.06 9.25 -11.55
C LYS A 78 35.97 10.16 -12.14
N ALA A 79 35.24 9.71 -13.15
CA ALA A 79 34.18 10.49 -13.77
C ALA A 79 33.05 10.85 -12.77
N GLU A 80 32.66 9.94 -11.88
CA GLU A 80 31.73 10.22 -10.78
C GLU A 80 32.28 11.32 -9.85
N SER A 81 33.55 11.20 -9.46
CA SER A 81 34.20 12.18 -8.58
C SER A 81 34.28 13.55 -9.23
N ASP A 82 34.67 13.61 -10.51
CA ASP A 82 34.78 14.86 -11.28
C ASP A 82 33.40 15.53 -11.45
N LEU A 83 32.34 14.74 -11.66
CA LEU A 83 30.97 15.22 -11.75
C LEU A 83 30.45 15.80 -10.41
N TYR A 84 30.73 15.12 -9.29
CA TYR A 84 30.36 15.66 -7.97
C TYR A 84 31.20 16.90 -7.61
N ALA A 85 32.49 16.90 -7.95
CA ALA A 85 33.35 18.05 -7.78
C ALA A 85 32.89 19.27 -8.59
N ALA A 86 32.35 19.06 -9.81
CA ALA A 86 31.80 20.14 -10.63
C ALA A 86 30.61 20.86 -9.98
N VAL A 87 29.81 20.16 -9.17
CA VAL A 87 28.74 20.76 -8.35
C VAL A 87 29.22 21.22 -6.96
N GLY A 88 30.53 21.18 -6.70
CA GLY A 88 31.13 21.60 -5.43
C GLY A 88 30.78 20.67 -4.27
N SER A 89 30.54 19.38 -4.56
CA SER A 89 30.17 18.38 -3.55
C SER A 89 31.08 17.15 -3.62
N THR A 90 30.97 16.30 -2.61
CA THR A 90 31.65 15.01 -2.55
C THR A 90 30.63 13.89 -2.67
N LYS A 91 31.09 12.65 -2.90
CA LYS A 91 30.22 11.47 -2.92
C LYS A 91 29.36 11.37 -1.65
N SER A 92 29.90 11.74 -0.49
CA SER A 92 29.15 11.79 0.78
C SER A 92 28.14 12.94 0.78
N GLY A 93 28.55 14.15 0.39
CA GLY A 93 27.67 15.31 0.37
C GLY A 93 26.46 15.13 -0.55
N VAL A 94 26.65 14.48 -1.70
CA VAL A 94 25.55 14.12 -2.61
C VAL A 94 24.66 13.03 -2.01
N ALA A 95 25.23 12.05 -1.29
CA ALA A 95 24.45 11.03 -0.61
C ALA A 95 23.56 11.61 0.51
N ASP A 96 24.06 12.59 1.26
CA ASP A 96 23.27 13.28 2.28
C ASP A 96 22.20 14.19 1.66
N TYR A 97 22.55 14.92 0.59
CA TYR A 97 21.57 15.67 -0.20
C TYR A 97 20.45 14.78 -0.74
N ARG A 98 20.78 13.56 -1.21
CA ARG A 98 19.80 12.58 -1.70
C ARG A 98 18.79 12.20 -0.61
N LYS A 99 19.25 11.96 0.62
CA LYS A 99 18.37 11.65 1.75
C LYS A 99 17.42 12.82 2.07
N ASP A 100 17.95 14.04 2.15
CA ASP A 100 17.16 15.24 2.42
C ASP A 100 16.16 15.54 1.30
N PHE A 101 16.57 15.31 0.05
CA PHE A 101 15.73 15.42 -1.13
C PHE A 101 14.56 14.44 -1.08
N GLU A 102 14.81 13.16 -0.82
CA GLU A 102 13.78 12.13 -0.72
C GLU A 102 12.81 12.37 0.45
N ALA A 103 13.33 12.80 1.60
CA ALA A 103 12.51 13.15 2.75
C ALA A 103 11.57 14.33 2.44
N THR A 104 12.09 15.36 1.78
CA THR A 104 11.31 16.54 1.36
C THR A 104 10.32 16.21 0.26
N GLU A 105 10.72 15.38 -0.71
CA GLU A 105 9.84 14.90 -1.77
C GLU A 105 8.66 14.12 -1.19
N LYS A 106 8.92 13.21 -0.25
CA LYS A 106 7.88 12.44 0.44
C LYS A 106 6.92 13.35 1.20
N MET A 107 7.44 14.34 1.92
CA MET A 107 6.64 15.34 2.64
C MET A 107 5.70 16.10 1.70
N ILE A 108 6.20 16.57 0.56
CA ILE A 108 5.41 17.32 -0.44
C ILE A 108 4.39 16.42 -1.14
N ASN A 109 4.79 15.21 -1.54
CA ASN A 109 3.90 14.26 -2.20
C ASN A 109 2.72 13.84 -1.31
N SER A 110 2.99 13.62 -0.02
CA SER A 110 1.96 13.24 0.96
C SER A 110 1.22 14.44 1.57
N LYS A 111 1.64 15.67 1.26
CA LYS A 111 1.14 16.91 1.89
C LYS A 111 1.12 16.82 3.42
N SER A 112 2.12 16.14 3.99
CA SER A 112 2.20 15.89 5.42
C SER A 112 2.83 17.09 6.13
N GLY A 113 2.20 17.59 7.19
CA GLY A 113 2.72 18.70 7.98
C GLY A 113 2.33 20.09 7.46
N ASN A 114 3.20 21.08 7.67
CA ASN A 114 2.98 22.47 7.30
C ASN A 114 3.68 22.81 5.97
N VAL A 115 2.98 23.55 5.10
CA VAL A 115 3.51 24.06 3.82
C VAL A 115 4.77 24.90 4.04
N ALA A 116 4.80 25.72 5.09
CA ALA A 116 5.95 26.58 5.39
C ALA A 116 7.23 25.78 5.71
N ASP A 117 7.10 24.64 6.40
CA ASP A 117 8.25 23.80 6.73
C ASP A 117 8.75 23.03 5.50
N ALA A 118 7.84 22.56 4.65
CA ALA A 118 8.18 21.97 3.36
C ALA A 118 8.90 22.99 2.47
N ARG A 119 8.45 24.25 2.49
CA ARG A 119 9.08 25.34 1.74
C ARG A 119 10.50 25.64 2.21
N LYS A 120 10.72 25.75 3.53
CA LYS A 120 12.07 25.93 4.09
C LYS A 120 13.03 24.82 3.68
N LYS A 121 12.59 23.56 3.75
CA LYS A 121 13.42 22.42 3.31
C LYS A 121 13.69 22.46 1.81
N PHE A 122 12.69 22.78 1.01
CA PHE A 122 12.84 22.93 -0.44
C PHE A 122 13.81 24.06 -0.81
N ASP A 123 13.73 25.21 -0.14
CA ASP A 123 14.62 26.34 -0.38
C ASP A 123 16.06 26.02 0.05
N ALA A 124 16.25 25.26 1.14
CA ALA A 124 17.56 24.73 1.52
C ALA A 124 18.14 23.79 0.44
N LEU A 125 17.31 22.92 -0.15
CA LEU A 125 17.71 22.06 -1.27
C LEU A 125 18.02 22.88 -2.54
N LYS A 126 17.31 23.99 -2.76
CA LYS A 126 17.50 24.89 -3.91
C LYS A 126 18.83 25.65 -3.86
N ALA A 127 19.30 25.96 -2.65
CA ALA A 127 20.57 26.66 -2.43
C ALA A 127 21.79 25.81 -2.84
N SER A 128 21.69 24.48 -2.78
CA SER A 128 22.76 23.58 -3.20
C SER A 128 22.80 23.44 -4.73
N LYS A 129 24.00 23.50 -5.31
CA LYS A 129 24.24 23.24 -6.74
C LYS A 129 24.03 21.76 -7.11
N VAL A 130 24.04 20.85 -6.13
CA VAL A 130 23.79 19.41 -6.32
C VAL A 130 22.45 19.14 -7.00
N ARG A 131 21.48 20.05 -6.84
CA ARG A 131 20.19 20.04 -7.54
C ARG A 131 20.31 19.92 -9.08
N CYS A 132 21.38 20.46 -9.67
CA CYS A 132 21.58 20.46 -11.11
C CYS A 132 22.08 19.12 -11.64
N LEU A 133 22.37 18.15 -10.78
CA LEU A 133 22.75 16.81 -11.24
C LEU A 133 21.57 16.15 -11.99
N PRO A 134 21.85 15.38 -13.05
CA PRO A 134 20.82 14.72 -13.85
C PRO A 134 19.86 13.84 -13.03
N GLU A 135 20.35 13.23 -11.95
CA GLU A 135 19.53 12.38 -11.07
C GLU A 135 18.43 13.15 -10.30
N PHE A 136 18.60 14.47 -10.11
CA PHE A 136 17.68 15.29 -9.32
C PHE A 136 16.87 16.27 -10.16
N TRP A 137 17.39 16.72 -11.30
CA TRP A 137 16.84 17.84 -12.06
C TRP A 137 15.33 17.74 -12.32
N ASP A 138 14.89 16.64 -12.92
CA ASP A 138 13.49 16.45 -13.28
C ASP A 138 12.59 16.29 -12.05
N ARG A 139 13.06 15.54 -11.05
CA ARG A 139 12.35 15.33 -9.78
C ARG A 139 12.21 16.63 -9.01
N PHE A 140 13.24 17.48 -9.03
CA PHE A 140 13.23 18.79 -8.36
C PHE A 140 12.19 19.70 -8.99
N ASN A 141 12.16 19.79 -10.32
CA ASN A 141 11.19 20.61 -11.04
C ASN A 141 9.75 20.12 -10.80
N ALA A 142 9.54 18.80 -10.77
CA ALA A 142 8.25 18.21 -10.41
C ALA A 142 7.86 18.51 -8.95
N MET A 143 8.81 18.50 -8.04
CA MET A 143 8.61 18.86 -6.63
C MET A 143 8.24 20.34 -6.47
N GLU A 144 8.91 21.25 -7.17
CA GLU A 144 8.63 22.69 -7.17
C GLU A 144 7.18 22.94 -7.60
N LYS A 145 6.73 22.29 -8.68
CA LYS A 145 5.35 22.38 -9.17
C LYS A 145 4.34 21.90 -8.13
N LYS A 146 4.59 20.75 -7.49
CA LYS A 146 3.71 20.21 -6.45
C LYS A 146 3.65 21.11 -5.22
N LEU A 147 4.78 21.71 -4.84
CA LEU A 147 4.85 22.67 -3.75
C LEU A 147 4.06 23.93 -4.08
N LEU A 148 4.21 24.48 -5.29
CA LEU A 148 3.43 25.62 -5.77
C LEU A 148 1.93 25.31 -5.75
N ASP A 149 1.51 24.13 -6.20
CA ASP A 149 0.12 23.70 -6.17
C ASP A 149 -0.42 23.44 -4.75
N TRP A 150 0.47 23.16 -3.79
CA TRP A 150 0.11 23.03 -2.38
C TRP A 150 0.05 24.39 -1.67
N GLU A 151 0.91 25.34 -2.04
CA GLU A 151 0.98 26.69 -1.50
C GLU A 151 -0.14 27.59 -2.04
N LYS A 152 -0.61 27.35 -3.28
CA LYS A 152 -1.78 28.04 -3.82
C LYS A 152 -2.93 27.90 -2.82
N PRO A 153 -3.45 29.04 -2.30
CA PRO A 153 -4.66 29.00 -1.49
C PRO A 153 -5.73 28.33 -2.36
N VAL A 154 -6.55 27.47 -1.76
CA VAL A 154 -7.65 26.81 -2.47
C VAL A 154 -8.50 27.92 -3.08
N GLU A 155 -8.33 28.15 -4.39
CA GLU A 155 -9.07 29.21 -5.07
C GLU A 155 -10.55 28.88 -4.87
N PRO A 156 -11.35 29.87 -4.42
CA PRO A 156 -12.77 29.66 -4.30
C PRO A 156 -13.33 29.26 -5.67
N PRO A 157 -14.30 28.35 -5.71
CA PRO A 157 -14.89 27.93 -6.97
C PRO A 157 -15.38 29.15 -7.75
N LYS A 158 -15.05 29.22 -9.05
CA LYS A 158 -15.25 30.37 -9.95
C LYS A 158 -16.72 30.72 -10.26
N SER A 159 -17.66 30.37 -9.39
CA SER A 159 -19.03 30.87 -9.46
C SER A 159 -19.61 30.97 -8.05
N ASN A 160 -19.73 32.20 -7.53
CA ASN A 160 -20.41 32.50 -6.26
C ASN A 160 -21.92 32.16 -6.28
N LYS A 161 -22.45 31.56 -7.36
CA LYS A 161 -23.86 31.22 -7.52
C LYS A 161 -24.00 29.81 -8.09
N TYR A 162 -24.89 29.01 -7.51
CA TYR A 162 -25.26 27.68 -7.99
C TYR A 162 -26.77 27.59 -8.21
N THR A 163 -27.19 27.15 -9.39
CA THR A 163 -28.61 26.92 -9.69
C THR A 163 -29.01 25.51 -9.26
N VAL A 164 -29.96 25.41 -8.33
CA VAL A 164 -30.47 24.15 -7.82
C VAL A 164 -31.15 23.35 -8.94
N VAL A 165 -30.80 22.07 -9.09
CA VAL A 165 -31.43 21.15 -10.04
C VAL A 165 -32.40 20.21 -9.29
N LYS A 166 -33.38 19.64 -10.00
CA LYS A 166 -34.31 18.66 -9.42
C LYS A 166 -33.56 17.48 -8.81
N GLY A 167 -33.81 17.22 -7.51
CA GLY A 167 -33.18 16.13 -6.75
C GLY A 167 -31.94 16.53 -5.94
N ASP A 168 -31.53 17.80 -6.02
CA ASP A 168 -30.51 18.36 -5.15
C ASP A 168 -31.01 18.58 -3.72
N CYS A 169 -30.09 18.48 -2.78
CA CYS A 169 -30.25 18.96 -1.41
C CYS A 169 -28.96 19.67 -1.00
N LEU A 170 -28.99 20.53 0.02
CA LEU A 170 -27.81 21.29 0.46
C LEU A 170 -26.60 20.38 0.72
N TRP A 171 -26.86 19.15 1.19
CA TRP A 171 -25.86 18.12 1.41
C TRP A 171 -25.16 17.65 0.12
N LYS A 172 -25.93 17.34 -0.93
CA LYS A 172 -25.39 16.92 -2.23
C LYS A 172 -24.68 18.06 -2.95
N ILE A 173 -25.22 19.28 -2.85
CA ILE A 173 -24.63 20.49 -3.44
C ILE A 173 -23.25 20.75 -2.82
N ALA A 174 -23.15 20.75 -1.48
CA ALA A 174 -21.85 20.87 -0.80
C ALA A 174 -20.87 19.72 -1.14
N GLY A 175 -21.39 18.55 -1.50
CA GLY A 175 -20.60 17.39 -1.92
C GLY A 175 -19.96 17.50 -3.31
N LYS A 176 -20.42 18.42 -4.18
CA LYS A 176 -19.88 18.56 -5.53
C LYS A 176 -18.44 19.06 -5.46
N LYS A 177 -17.55 18.42 -6.24
CA LYS A 177 -16.11 18.77 -6.30
C LYS A 177 -15.89 20.22 -6.72
N GLU A 178 -16.77 20.74 -7.56
CA GLU A 178 -16.80 22.11 -8.06
C GLU A 178 -17.29 23.15 -7.03
N ILE A 179 -17.87 22.72 -5.91
CA ILE A 179 -18.41 23.61 -4.87
C ILE A 179 -17.50 23.55 -3.64
N TYR A 180 -17.61 22.47 -2.84
CA TYR A 180 -16.77 22.26 -1.66
C TYR A 180 -16.07 20.90 -1.61
N GLY A 181 -16.48 19.95 -2.45
CA GLY A 181 -15.99 18.57 -2.43
C GLY A 181 -16.22 17.83 -1.11
N ASN A 182 -17.03 18.41 -0.20
CA ASN A 182 -17.27 17.86 1.13
C ASN A 182 -18.73 18.09 1.52
N PRO A 183 -19.56 17.03 1.52
CA PRO A 183 -20.96 17.12 1.90
C PRO A 183 -21.16 17.72 3.30
N ARG A 184 -20.18 17.57 4.22
CA ARG A 184 -20.27 18.12 5.59
C ARG A 184 -20.36 19.64 5.65
N MET A 185 -20.08 20.35 4.55
CA MET A 185 -20.11 21.82 4.47
C MET A 185 -21.49 22.40 4.15
N TRP A 186 -22.54 21.58 4.06
CA TRP A 186 -23.91 22.07 3.86
C TRP A 186 -24.40 23.11 4.89
N PRO A 187 -23.99 23.12 6.19
CA PRO A 187 -24.44 24.13 7.13
C PRO A 187 -23.93 25.53 6.77
N VAL A 188 -22.75 25.61 6.16
CA VAL A 188 -22.17 26.88 5.69
C VAL A 188 -23.02 27.45 4.54
N LEU A 189 -23.45 26.57 3.63
CA LEU A 189 -24.33 26.93 2.53
C LEU A 189 -25.70 27.40 3.04
N TRP A 190 -26.23 26.76 4.08
CA TRP A 190 -27.46 27.21 4.75
C TRP A 190 -27.28 28.58 5.39
N ASP A 191 -26.21 28.77 6.18
CA ASP A 191 -26.01 29.99 6.94
C ASP A 191 -25.81 31.23 6.06
N ALA A 192 -25.20 31.06 4.89
CA ALA A 192 -25.04 32.14 3.92
C ALA A 192 -26.33 32.47 3.16
N ASN A 193 -27.29 31.54 3.06
CA ASN A 193 -28.51 31.71 2.26
C ASN A 193 -29.79 31.85 3.10
N LYS A 194 -29.75 31.66 4.43
CA LYS A 194 -30.91 31.79 5.33
C LYS A 194 -31.49 33.21 5.38
N THR A 195 -30.65 34.22 5.10
CA THR A 195 -31.02 35.65 5.12
C THR A 195 -31.14 36.26 3.73
N VAL A 196 -30.74 35.55 2.68
CA VAL A 196 -30.68 36.08 1.31
C VAL A 196 -32.04 35.95 0.64
N THR A 197 -32.52 37.06 0.05
CA THR A 197 -33.65 37.08 -0.87
C THR A 197 -33.13 36.78 -2.28
N LEU A 198 -33.64 35.72 -2.91
CA LEU A 198 -33.20 35.23 -4.22
C LEU A 198 -33.55 36.20 -5.37
N ASP A 199 -32.80 36.09 -6.48
CA ASP A 199 -32.82 36.96 -7.66
C ASP A 199 -34.26 37.24 -8.21
N PRO A 200 -34.67 38.52 -8.42
CA PRO A 200 -36.02 38.90 -8.84
C PRO A 200 -36.46 38.38 -10.22
N LYS A 201 -35.57 37.76 -11.02
CA LYS A 201 -35.89 37.11 -12.30
C LYS A 201 -36.42 35.67 -12.18
N ALA A 202 -36.51 35.11 -10.98
CA ALA A 202 -37.01 33.75 -10.78
C ALA A 202 -38.52 33.62 -11.14
N PRO A 203 -38.98 32.46 -11.66
CA PRO A 203 -40.38 32.28 -12.05
C PRO A 203 -41.32 32.50 -10.85
N LYS A 204 -42.48 33.13 -11.08
CA LYS A 204 -43.42 33.65 -10.06
C LYS A 204 -43.86 32.65 -8.97
N ASN A 205 -43.65 31.34 -9.18
CA ASN A 205 -43.98 30.26 -8.26
C ASN A 205 -42.79 29.76 -7.41
N THR A 206 -41.63 30.43 -7.47
CA THR A 206 -40.46 30.06 -6.66
C THR A 206 -40.40 30.85 -5.35
N LYS A 207 -40.26 30.14 -4.23
CA LYS A 207 -40.09 30.80 -2.92
C LYS A 207 -38.76 31.54 -2.88
N THR A 208 -38.81 32.83 -2.55
CA THR A 208 -37.68 33.77 -2.57
C THR A 208 -36.77 33.67 -1.34
N LYS A 209 -37.21 33.00 -0.27
CA LYS A 209 -36.45 32.80 0.97
C LYS A 209 -36.41 31.31 1.36
N ILE A 210 -35.24 30.84 1.77
CA ILE A 210 -35.08 29.48 2.30
C ILE A 210 -35.35 29.53 3.80
N THR A 211 -36.54 29.12 4.22
CA THR A 211 -36.95 29.12 5.64
C THR A 211 -36.57 27.83 6.36
N ASN A 212 -36.40 26.74 5.61
CA ASN A 212 -36.05 25.43 6.17
C ASN A 212 -34.82 24.86 5.42
N PRO A 213 -33.75 24.45 6.13
CA PRO A 213 -32.55 23.89 5.51
C PRO A 213 -32.82 22.60 4.69
N ASN A 214 -33.90 21.89 4.98
CA ASN A 214 -34.26 20.66 4.27
C ASN A 214 -35.08 20.91 2.99
N LEU A 215 -35.51 22.15 2.71
CA LEU A 215 -36.38 22.48 1.59
C LEU A 215 -35.74 23.49 0.66
N ILE A 216 -35.20 22.99 -0.46
CA ILE A 216 -34.74 23.80 -1.59
C ILE A 216 -35.49 23.38 -2.86
N TYR A 217 -35.69 24.31 -3.78
CA TYR A 217 -36.47 24.11 -5.00
C TYR A 217 -35.60 24.28 -6.25
N PRO A 218 -35.87 23.52 -7.33
CA PRO A 218 -35.17 23.68 -8.60
C PRO A 218 -35.30 25.10 -9.15
N GLY A 219 -34.23 25.62 -9.76
CA GLY A 219 -34.17 26.97 -10.30
C GLY A 219 -33.79 28.06 -9.28
N GLN A 220 -33.68 27.73 -7.98
CA GLN A 220 -33.16 28.67 -6.98
C GLN A 220 -31.65 28.88 -7.19
N GLN A 221 -31.19 30.14 -7.17
CA GLN A 221 -29.77 30.47 -7.23
C GLN A 221 -29.21 30.63 -5.81
N LEU A 222 -28.46 29.64 -5.33
CA LEU A 222 -27.78 29.71 -4.03
C LEU A 222 -26.48 30.48 -4.14
N VAL A 223 -26.22 31.39 -3.20
CA VAL A 223 -24.90 31.99 -3.06
C VAL A 223 -23.97 30.97 -2.41
N VAL A 224 -22.88 30.65 -3.08
CA VAL A 224 -21.86 29.72 -2.56
C VAL A 224 -20.74 30.56 -1.94
N PRO A 225 -20.69 30.73 -0.61
CA PRO A 225 -19.61 31.48 0.03
C PRO A 225 -18.27 30.72 -0.08
N THR A 226 -17.17 31.46 -0.10
CA THR A 226 -15.82 30.89 -0.09
C THR A 226 -15.49 30.26 1.27
N LEU A 227 -14.99 29.03 1.31
CA LEU A 227 -14.67 28.36 2.59
C LEU A 227 -13.39 28.93 3.22
N THR A 228 -13.54 29.82 4.21
CA THR A 228 -12.43 30.16 5.11
C THR A 228 -12.17 29.03 6.12
N ASP A 229 -10.94 28.92 6.62
CA ASP A 229 -10.56 27.83 7.54
C ASP A 229 -11.34 27.85 8.86
N LYS A 230 -11.79 29.03 9.29
CA LYS A 230 -12.71 29.19 10.42
C LYS A 230 -14.06 28.53 10.16
N MET A 231 -14.67 28.80 9.00
CA MET A 231 -15.98 28.23 8.60
C MET A 231 -15.92 26.71 8.46
N LYS A 232 -14.80 26.16 7.97
CA LYS A 232 -14.58 24.70 7.88
C LYS A 232 -14.57 24.04 9.27
N LYS A 233 -13.87 24.66 10.23
CA LYS A 233 -13.80 24.17 11.62
C LYS A 233 -15.15 24.23 12.30
N ASP A 234 -15.88 25.33 12.15
CA ASP A 234 -17.19 25.52 12.76
C ASP A 234 -18.23 24.53 12.21
N ALA A 235 -18.22 24.29 10.89
CA ALA A 235 -19.10 23.30 10.26
C ALA A 235 -18.82 21.86 10.73
N MET A 236 -17.55 21.50 10.93
CA MET A 236 -17.18 20.20 11.52
C MET A 236 -17.64 20.07 12.98
N MET A 237 -17.48 21.14 13.78
CA MET A 237 -17.86 21.13 15.20
C MET A 237 -19.38 21.10 15.41
N MET A 238 -20.17 21.75 14.53
CA MET A 238 -21.63 21.76 14.62
C MET A 238 -22.27 20.37 14.61
N LYS A 239 -21.75 19.43 13.80
CA LYS A 239 -22.25 18.04 13.82
C LYS A 239 -21.91 17.33 15.12
N ASN A 240 -20.70 17.50 15.67
CA ASN A 240 -20.35 16.90 16.96
C ASN A 240 -21.28 17.39 18.07
N LYS A 241 -21.66 18.67 18.04
CA LYS A 241 -22.68 19.23 18.94
C LYS A 241 -24.06 18.60 18.72
N TRP A 242 -24.52 18.46 17.48
CA TRP A 242 -25.81 17.86 17.14
C TRP A 242 -25.88 16.35 17.45
N MET A 243 -24.80 15.61 17.21
CA MET A 243 -24.66 14.19 17.56
C MET A 243 -24.68 13.99 19.07
N LYS A 244 -23.90 14.78 19.82
CA LYS A 244 -23.84 14.73 21.30
C LYS A 244 -25.17 15.14 21.94
N LYS A 245 -25.95 16.01 21.29
CA LYS A 245 -27.32 16.38 21.71
C LYS A 245 -28.34 15.29 21.41
N ARG A 246 -28.17 14.53 20.32
CA ARG A 246 -29.01 13.36 19.99
C ARG A 246 -28.75 12.17 20.91
N THR A 247 -27.50 11.88 21.26
CA THR A 247 -27.16 10.79 22.20
C THR A 247 -27.69 11.08 23.60
N LYS A 248 -27.53 12.33 24.10
CA LYS A 248 -28.15 12.73 25.37
C LYS A 248 -29.67 12.61 25.35
N LYS A 249 -30.33 12.92 24.22
CA LYS A 249 -31.78 12.78 24.09
C LYS A 249 -32.20 11.30 24.02
N SER A 250 -31.44 10.43 23.35
CA SER A 250 -31.74 8.99 23.34
C SER A 250 -31.63 8.39 24.74
N ASP A 251 -30.64 8.79 25.53
CA ASP A 251 -30.47 8.30 26.91
C ASP A 251 -31.68 8.68 27.79
N THR A 252 -32.19 9.91 27.68
CA THR A 252 -33.39 10.35 28.43
C THR A 252 -34.70 9.73 27.91
N THR A 253 -34.75 9.28 26.64
CA THR A 253 -35.97 8.67 26.06
C THR A 253 -36.00 7.14 26.24
N THR A 254 -34.85 6.49 26.48
CA THR A 254 -34.81 5.06 26.84
C THR A 254 -35.26 4.78 28.26
N ASP A 255 -35.14 5.73 29.19
CA ASP A 255 -35.66 5.57 30.55
C ASP A 255 -37.19 5.77 30.60
N THR A 256 -37.75 6.76 29.89
CA THR A 256 -39.22 6.99 29.89
C THR A 256 -40.02 5.94 29.11
N LYS A 257 -39.45 5.28 28.09
CA LYS A 257 -40.14 4.20 27.35
C LYS A 257 -40.03 2.82 27.99
N LYS A 258 -39.16 2.64 28.99
CA LYS A 258 -39.06 1.39 29.76
C LYS A 258 -40.10 1.33 30.89
N ASP A 259 -40.57 2.48 31.36
CA ASP A 259 -41.53 2.57 32.46
C ASP A 259 -43.00 2.53 31.97
N GLU A 260 -43.36 3.14 30.83
CA GLU A 260 -44.74 3.05 30.32
C GLU A 260 -45.15 1.65 29.83
N LYS A 261 -44.20 0.79 29.43
CA LYS A 261 -44.52 -0.60 29.03
C LYS A 261 -44.54 -1.59 30.20
N LYS A 262 -44.15 -1.15 31.40
CA LYS A 262 -44.16 -1.96 32.62
C LYS A 262 -45.43 -1.76 33.46
N ASP A 263 -46.11 -0.63 33.30
CA ASP A 263 -47.27 -0.26 34.15
C ASP A 263 -48.65 -0.58 33.55
N MET A 264 -48.80 -0.87 32.25
CA MET A 264 -50.07 -1.39 31.70
C MET A 264 -50.29 -2.91 31.86
N LYS A 265 -49.36 -3.65 32.50
CA LYS A 265 -49.52 -5.11 32.73
C LYS A 265 -49.55 -5.51 34.21
N LYS A 266 -49.74 -4.52 35.11
CA LYS A 266 -49.73 -4.71 36.56
C LYS A 266 -51.09 -4.50 37.25
N ASP A 267 -52.12 -4.03 36.54
CA ASP A 267 -53.44 -3.76 37.14
C ASP A 267 -54.60 -4.65 36.65
N GLU A 268 -54.33 -5.72 35.89
CA GLU A 268 -55.38 -6.68 35.47
C GLU A 268 -55.23 -8.09 36.08
N LYS A 269 -54.38 -8.25 37.11
CA LYS A 269 -54.21 -9.54 37.80
C LYS A 269 -54.23 -9.43 39.32
N LYS A 270 -55.05 -8.50 39.81
CA LYS A 270 -55.32 -8.30 41.24
C LYS A 270 -56.82 -8.39 41.56
N ASP A 271 -57.55 -9.27 40.87
CA ASP A 271 -58.92 -9.68 41.26
C ASP A 271 -59.27 -11.06 40.65
N MET A 272 -58.61 -12.13 41.11
CA MET A 272 -59.15 -13.51 41.20
C MET A 272 -58.06 -14.47 41.68
N LYS A 273 -57.84 -14.52 42.98
CA LYS A 273 -57.56 -15.76 43.76
C LYS A 273 -57.33 -15.40 45.23
N LYS A 274 -58.44 -15.07 45.90
CA LYS A 274 -58.63 -15.48 47.28
C LYS A 274 -59.65 -16.63 47.24
N ASP A 275 -59.38 -17.65 48.04
CA ASP A 275 -60.24 -18.80 48.34
C ASP A 275 -60.21 -20.00 47.39
N THR A 276 -59.22 -20.88 47.60
CA THR A 276 -59.49 -22.27 48.03
C THR A 276 -58.23 -22.98 48.53
N LYS A 277 -58.34 -23.50 49.77
CA LYS A 277 -57.43 -24.31 50.59
C LYS A 277 -56.73 -25.47 49.85
N LYS A 278 -55.57 -25.94 50.35
CA LYS A 278 -55.49 -27.09 51.28
C LYS A 278 -54.05 -27.68 51.39
N ASP A 279 -53.51 -27.59 52.59
CA ASP A 279 -52.72 -28.57 53.39
C ASP A 279 -51.66 -29.51 52.77
N GLU A 280 -50.51 -29.49 53.46
CA GLU A 280 -49.67 -30.61 53.93
C GLU A 280 -48.75 -31.45 52.99
N LYS A 281 -47.45 -31.35 53.31
CA LYS A 281 -46.42 -32.40 53.55
C LYS A 281 -45.94 -33.37 52.44
N LYS A 282 -44.62 -33.61 52.59
CA LYS A 282 -43.82 -34.85 52.38
C LYS A 282 -43.09 -35.09 51.05
N ASP A 283 -41.76 -34.95 51.16
CA ASP A 283 -40.71 -35.97 50.99
C ASP A 283 -40.42 -36.70 49.66
N MET A 284 -39.09 -36.77 49.41
CA MET A 284 -38.27 -37.80 48.74
C MET A 284 -38.03 -37.79 47.20
N LYS A 285 -36.74 -37.58 46.87
CA LYS A 285 -35.84 -38.36 45.98
C LYS A 285 -36.37 -38.87 44.63
N LYS A 286 -35.63 -38.60 43.53
CA LYS A 286 -34.99 -39.67 42.72
C LYS A 286 -34.02 -39.14 41.64
N ASP A 287 -32.93 -39.87 41.51
CA ASP A 287 -31.74 -39.72 40.67
C ASP A 287 -31.90 -39.99 39.15
N GLU A 288 -30.89 -39.49 38.42
CA GLU A 288 -30.16 -40.09 37.28
C GLU A 288 -30.88 -40.58 36.00
N LYS A 289 -30.43 -40.05 34.85
CA LYS A 289 -29.70 -40.75 33.75
C LYS A 289 -29.39 -39.75 32.61
N LYS A 290 -28.19 -39.58 32.03
CA LYS A 290 -27.11 -40.40 31.44
C LYS A 290 -27.20 -40.54 29.90
N ASP A 291 -26.04 -40.27 29.27
CA ASP A 291 -25.49 -40.83 28.02
C ASP A 291 -25.91 -40.25 26.63
N VAL A 292 -25.06 -40.10 25.57
CA VAL A 292 -23.59 -39.97 25.35
C VAL A 292 -23.35 -39.93 23.80
N LYS A 293 -22.39 -39.09 23.33
CA LYS A 293 -21.55 -39.14 22.07
C LYS A 293 -22.26 -39.13 20.68
N LYS A 294 -21.67 -38.76 19.52
CA LYS A 294 -20.32 -38.71 18.86
C LYS A 294 -20.42 -37.70 17.68
N ASP A 295 -19.41 -37.20 16.94
CA ASP A 295 -17.95 -37.08 16.98
C ASP A 295 -17.53 -36.02 15.91
N ALA A 296 -16.33 -35.47 16.09
CA ALA A 296 -15.55 -34.38 15.46
C ALA A 296 -15.14 -34.57 13.94
N PRO A 297 -14.10 -33.91 13.32
CA PRO A 297 -13.14 -32.86 13.79
C PRO A 297 -12.65 -31.79 12.75
N LYS A 298 -11.69 -30.94 13.21
CA LYS A 298 -10.76 -29.96 12.55
C LYS A 298 -11.12 -28.47 12.86
N ASP A 299 -10.27 -27.58 13.36
CA ASP A 299 -8.81 -27.41 13.25
C ASP A 299 -8.17 -26.76 14.50
N VAL A 300 -6.86 -26.96 14.65
CA VAL A 300 -6.02 -26.56 15.79
C VAL A 300 -4.94 -25.55 15.34
N LYS A 301 -4.72 -24.55 16.20
CA LYS A 301 -3.51 -23.71 16.46
C LYS A 301 -3.09 -22.59 15.49
N LYS A 302 -3.35 -21.36 15.97
CA LYS A 302 -2.40 -20.25 16.18
C LYS A 302 -1.54 -20.58 17.43
N ASP A 303 -0.26 -20.23 17.61
CA ASP A 303 0.40 -18.93 17.53
C ASP A 303 1.96 -19.05 17.44
N ALA A 304 2.60 -17.92 17.16
CA ALA A 304 3.98 -17.64 16.78
C ALA A 304 5.10 -17.87 17.83
N PRO A 305 6.38 -17.74 17.42
CA PRO A 305 7.41 -17.16 18.28
C PRO A 305 8.21 -16.02 17.62
N LYS A 306 8.53 -14.99 18.39
CA LYS A 306 9.73 -14.15 18.22
C LYS A 306 10.34 -13.96 19.60
N ASP A 307 11.58 -14.42 19.79
CA ASP A 307 12.70 -13.60 20.27
C ASP A 307 13.92 -14.50 20.55
N VAL A 308 15.00 -14.23 19.84
CA VAL A 308 16.33 -14.85 19.94
C VAL A 308 17.31 -13.72 19.59
N LYS A 309 18.16 -13.23 20.49
CA LYS A 309 19.61 -13.58 20.72
C LYS A 309 20.27 -12.27 21.27
N LYS A 310 21.39 -12.18 21.99
CA LYS A 310 22.47 -13.06 22.45
C LYS A 310 23.41 -12.24 23.37
N ASP A 311 24.39 -12.94 23.96
CA ASP A 311 25.71 -12.51 24.47
C ASP A 311 25.80 -12.41 26.02
N GLU A 312 26.80 -12.94 26.73
CA GLU A 312 28.08 -13.60 26.41
C GLU A 312 28.65 -14.22 27.72
N LYS A 313 29.51 -15.26 27.62
CA LYS A 313 30.77 -15.49 28.38
C LYS A 313 31.25 -16.92 28.15
N LYS A 314 32.25 -17.15 27.30
CA LYS A 314 33.72 -17.10 27.52
C LYS A 314 34.24 -18.16 28.51
N LYS A 315 35.12 -19.00 27.92
CA LYS A 315 36.36 -19.60 28.43
C LYS A 315 36.61 -19.55 29.93
#